data_AF-A0A1S9CRC7-F1
#
_entry.id   AF-A0A1S9CRC7-F1
#
_cell.length_a   1.000
_cell.length_b   1.000
_cell.length_c   1.000
_cell.angle_alpha   90.00
_cell.angle_beta   90.00
_cell.angle_gamma   90.00
#
_symmetry.space_group_name_H-M   'P 1'
#
loop_
_entity.id
_entity.type
_entity.pdbx_description
1 polymer ?
#
loop_
_entity_poly.entity_id
_entity_poly.type
_entity_poly.pdbx_seq_one_letter_code
_entity_poly.pdbx_strand_id
1 'polypeptide(L)' 'MEQVPKPAEIKAALDEYVIGQDSAKRYISVAVYNHYKRLIYNAEHGSSEQVEIDKSNIILAGPTGTE' A
#
# COMPACT_ATOMS: atom_id res chain seq x y z
N MET A 1 -1.25 12.00 15.78
CA MET A 1 -1.68 10.93 14.86
C MET A 1 -0.79 11.02 13.64
N GLU A 2 0.09 10.04 13.46
CA GLU A 2 0.95 9.97 12.28
C GLU A 2 0.04 9.74 11.06
N GLN A 3 -0.06 10.75 10.18
CA GLN A 3 -0.91 10.65 9.00
C GLN A 3 -0.30 9.63 8.03
N VAL A 4 -1.07 8.60 7.68
CA VAL A 4 -0.67 7.67 6.62
C VAL A 4 -0.54 8.46 5.32
N PRO A 5 0.62 8.43 4.64
CA PRO A 5 0.83 9.17 3.41
C PRO A 5 -0.16 8.69 2.33
N LYS A 6 -0.69 9.63 1.55
CA LYS A 6 -1.60 9.34 0.44
C LYS A 6 -0.90 8.43 -0.58
N PRO A 7 -1.64 7.60 -1.33
CA PRO A 7 -1.05 6.74 -2.36
C PRO A 7 -0.16 7.49 -3.37
N ALA A 8 -0.48 8.75 -3.68
CA ALA A 8 0.34 9.59 -4.55
C ALA A 8 1.73 9.91 -3.95
N GLU A 9 1.80 10.14 -2.64
CA GLU A 9 3.06 10.43 -1.92
C GLU A 9 3.91 9.16 -1.82
N ILE A 10 3.27 8.01 -1.56
CA ILE A 10 3.95 6.70 -1.58
C ILE A 10 4.50 6.40 -2.98
N LYS A 11 3.71 6.68 -4.04
CA LYS A 11 4.15 6.49 -5.42
C LYS A 11 5.33 7.40 -5.76
N ALA A 12 5.28 8.67 -5.34
CA ALA A 12 6.36 9.62 -5.56
C ALA A 12 7.66 9.18 -4.89
N ALA A 13 7.59 8.67 -3.66
CA ALA A 13 8.75 8.08 -2.98
C ALA A 13 9.30 6.86 -3.75
N LEU A 14 8.44 6.00 -4.31
CA LEU A 14 8.88 4.88 -5.15
C LEU A 14 9.50 5.33 -6.48
N ASP A 15 9.11 6.50 -7.02
CA ASP A 15 9.71 7.06 -8.24
C ASP A 15 11.18 7.46 -8.06
N GLU A 16 11.62 7.74 -6.83
CA GLU A 16 13.02 8.08 -6.54
C GLU A 16 13.95 6.86 -6.66
N TYR A 17 13.41 5.64 -6.57
CA TYR A 17 14.20 4.40 -6.53
C TYR A 17 13.89 3.43 -7.67
N VAL A 18 12.71 3.52 -8.29
CA VAL A 18 12.24 2.59 -9.33
C VAL A 18 11.82 3.38 -10.56
N ILE A 19 12.51 3.18 -11.67
CA ILE A 19 12.21 3.85 -12.94
C ILE A 19 11.10 3.06 -13.67
N GLY A 20 10.20 3.75 -14.37
CA GLY A 20 9.10 3.08 -15.08
C GLY A 20 8.11 2.38 -14.12
N GLN A 21 7.61 1.20 -14.50
CA GLN A 21 6.73 0.35 -13.66
C GLN A 21 5.53 1.07 -13.00
N ASP A 22 4.95 2.08 -13.68
CA ASP A 22 3.94 2.96 -13.08
C ASP A 22 2.69 2.22 -12.59
N SER A 23 2.28 1.17 -13.30
CA SER A 23 1.14 0.33 -12.89
C SER A 23 1.44 -0.38 -11.56
N ALA A 24 2.59 -1.04 -11.45
CA ALA A 24 3.01 -1.74 -10.23
C ALA A 24 3.12 -0.79 -9.05
N LYS A 25 3.79 0.36 -9.24
CA LYS A 25 3.90 1.39 -8.19
C LYS A 25 2.54 1.89 -7.73
N ARG A 26 1.61 2.17 -8.66
CA ARG A 26 0.24 2.57 -8.31
C ARG A 26 -0.48 1.51 -7.47
N TYR A 27 -0.41 0.25 -7.86
CA TYR A 27 -1.07 -0.84 -7.12
C TYR A 27 -0.49 -1.02 -5.72
N ILE A 28 0.84 -1.00 -5.60
CA ILE A 28 1.54 -1.10 -4.32
C ILE A 28 1.16 0.07 -3.40
N SER A 29 1.18 1.31 -3.91
CA SER A 29 0.85 2.49 -3.12
C SER A 29 -0.57 2.45 -2.54
N VAL A 30 -1.55 2.01 -3.32
CA VAL A 30 -2.94 1.88 -2.85
C VAL A 30 -3.06 0.76 -1.81
N ALA A 31 -2.43 -0.39 -2.06
CA ALA A 31 -2.48 -1.52 -1.14
C ALA A 31 -1.82 -1.21 0.20
N VAL A 32 -0.65 -0.56 0.20
CA VAL A 32 0.06 -0.13 1.41
C VAL A 32 -0.75 0.90 2.19
N TYR A 33 -1.32 1.89 1.51
CA TYR A 33 -2.20 2.88 2.14
C TYR A 33 -3.39 2.22 2.86
N ASN A 34 -4.07 1.31 2.17
CA ASN A 34 -5.21 0.57 2.74
C ASN A 34 -4.77 -0.34 3.89
N HIS A 35 -3.59 -0.95 3.80
CA HIS A 35 -3.04 -1.78 4.85
C HIS A 35 -2.81 -0.98 6.14
N TYR A 36 -2.15 0.18 6.05
CA TYR A 36 -1.93 1.05 7.21
C TYR A 36 -3.22 1.59 7.81
N LYS A 37 -4.18 2.02 6.96
CA LYS A 37 -5.50 2.43 7.44
C LYS A 37 -6.19 1.33 8.26
N ARG A 38 -6.10 0.08 7.81
CA ARG A 38 -6.66 -1.07 8.55
C ARG A 38 -5.96 -1.30 9.88
N LEU A 39 -4.63 -1.20 9.92
CA LEU A 39 -3.87 -1.35 11.17
C LEU A 39 -4.24 -0.29 12.21
N ILE A 40 -4.36 0.97 11.79
CA ILE A 40 -4.77 2.08 12.67
C ILE A 40 -6.20 1.88 13.16
N TYR A 41 -7.13 1.55 12.24
CA TYR A 41 -8.52 1.29 12.60
C TYR A 41 -8.64 0.18 13.65
N ASN A 42 -7.95 -0.95 13.46
CA ASN A 42 -7.93 -2.07 14.40
C ASN A 42 -7.29 -1.71 15.75
N ALA A 43 -6.28 -0.83 15.76
CA ALA A 43 -5.64 -0.36 16.98
C ALA A 43 -6.55 0.58 17.79
N GLU A 44 -7.39 1.38 17.12
CA GLU A 44 -8.30 2.35 17.75
C GLU A 44 -9.62 1.74 18.22
N HIS A 45 -10.18 0.76 17.50
CA HIS A 45 -11.55 0.25 17.74
C HIS A 45 -11.59 -1.14 18.41
N GLY A 46 -10.42 -1.77 18.63
CA GLY A 46 -10.34 -3.11 19.21
C GLY A 46 -10.89 -4.19 18.27
N SER A 47 -10.51 -5.45 18.51
CA SER A 47 -10.83 -6.59 17.63
C SER A 47 -12.33 -6.97 17.57
N SER A 48 -13.21 -6.23 18.25
CA SER A 48 -14.66 -6.50 18.38
C SER A 48 -15.51 -5.86 17.28
N GLU A 49 -15.06 -4.75 16.68
CA GLU A 49 -15.62 -4.21 15.44
C GLU A 49 -14.69 -4.58 14.28
N GLN A 50 -14.57 -5.87 14.00
CA GLN A 50 -13.94 -6.32 12.77
C GLN A 50 -14.83 -5.93 11.60
N VAL A 51 -14.64 -4.72 11.06
CA VAL A 51 -14.96 -4.47 9.66
C VAL A 51 -14.17 -5.53 8.89
N GLU A 52 -14.87 -6.46 8.23
CA GLU A 52 -14.27 -7.45 7.32
C GLU A 52 -13.67 -6.71 6.12
N ILE A 53 -12.50 -6.11 6.32
CA ILE A 53 -11.70 -5.50 5.27
C ILE A 53 -10.87 -6.63 4.67
N ASP A 54 -11.32 -7.11 3.52
CA ASP A 54 -10.71 -8.21 2.80
C ASP A 54 -9.20 -7.98 2.57
N LYS A 55 -8.38 -8.98 2.90
CA LYS A 55 -6.92 -8.87 2.76
C LYS A 55 -6.50 -9.20 1.33
N SER A 56 -6.23 -8.18 0.53
CA SER A 56 -5.62 -8.36 -0.79
C SER A 56 -4.11 -8.56 -0.67
N ASN A 57 -3.62 -9.78 -0.90
CA ASN A 57 -2.20 -10.03 -1.12
C ASN A 57 -1.79 -9.57 -2.53
N ILE A 58 -0.53 -9.17 -2.70
CA ILE A 58 0.02 -8.78 -4.00
C ILE A 58 0.91 -9.91 -4.52
N ILE A 59 0.71 -10.30 -5.78
CA ILE A 59 1.66 -11.10 -6.55
C ILE A 59 2.32 -10.17 -7.57
N LEU A 60 3.65 -10.09 -7.55
CA LEU A 60 4.44 -9.35 -8.52
C LEU A 60 5.06 -10.34 -9.50
N ALA A 61 4.87 -10.08 -10.81
CA ALA A 61 5.45 -10.88 -11.88
C ALA A 61 5.99 -9.94 -12.97
N GLY A 62 7.21 -10.21 -13.44
CA GLY A 62 7.88 -9.42 -14.46
C GLY A 62 9.15 -10.11 -14.97
N PRO A 63 9.72 -9.63 -16.10
CA PRO A 63 10.98 -10.14 -16.63
C PRO A 63 12.17 -9.81 -15.72
N THR A 64 13.26 -10.56 -15.84
CA THR A 64 14.48 -10.30 -15.06
C THR A 64 15.17 -9.01 -15.50
N GLY A 65 15.66 -8.21 -14.54
CA GLY A 65 16.48 -7.02 -14.82
C GLY A 65 15.69 -5.77 -15.23
N THR A 66 14.41 -5.67 -14.86
CA THR A 66 13.64 -4.43 -15.00
C THR A 66 14.08 -3.43 -13.93
N GLU A 67 14.87 -2.44 -14.32
CA GLU A 67 15.07 -1.18 -13.58
C GLU A 67 13.97 -0.15 -13.86
#